data_AF-Q4V870-F1
#
_entry.id   AF-Q4V870-F1
#
_cell.length_a   1.000
_cell.length_b   1.000
_cell.length_c   1.000
_cell.angle_alpha   90.00
_cell.angle_beta   90.00
_cell.angle_gamma   90.00
#
_symmetry.space_group_name_H-M   'P 1'
#
loop_
_entity.id
_entity.type
_entity.pdbx_description
1 polymer ?
#
loop_
_entity_poly.entity_id
_entity_poly.type
_entity_poly.pdbx_seq_one_letter_code
_entity_poly.pdbx_strand_id
1 'polypeptide(L)'
;MSTLQDISPSSSNMQASNFAHVIFQNVAKSYLPNTPLECHYTLTQYIHPDQKDWVGIFKVGWSTPRDYFTFLWSPMPEKYVAESTCNCVLTFQGYYLPNDDGEFYQFCYVTSKGEIRGASTPFQFRASSPIDELLTMEDEGHSDMLVVTTKAGLLEVKIEKAMKEKEELVKITTVLEKEVLQLRDHVESLEGALLREQKRSEQLTSEREELFNASEILRTESDEAKRIYKDMSAKLIQLEEDIISVTQKAIAKETELDSLKDILKKIVVEKEQLECQLKYEKDEKELYKVHLKNTEIENTKLLTEVQTLKNLDTSKENLIAHYKEELGKLQICLADTEKKKK
;
A
#
# COMPACT_ATOMS: atom_id res chain seq x y z
N MET A 1 47.23 -4.92 -8.57
CA MET A 1 48.03 -5.98 -9.20
C MET A 1 48.19 -7.12 -8.20
N SER A 2 47.46 -8.22 -8.41
CA SER A 2 47.80 -9.50 -7.80
C SER A 2 47.36 -10.58 -8.79
N THR A 3 48.34 -11.07 -9.54
CA THR A 3 48.23 -12.13 -10.54
C THR A 3 48.10 -13.47 -9.82
N LEU A 4 46.95 -14.12 -9.98
CA LEU A 4 46.78 -15.54 -9.67
C LEU A 4 47.46 -16.34 -10.78
N GLN A 5 48.37 -17.21 -10.35
CA GLN A 5 49.25 -18.02 -11.18
C GLN A 5 48.56 -19.38 -11.34
N ASP A 6 48.06 -19.66 -12.54
CA ASP A 6 47.47 -20.95 -12.89
C ASP A 6 48.57 -22.01 -12.98
N ILE A 7 48.49 -23.01 -12.12
CA ILE A 7 49.34 -24.19 -12.11
C ILE A 7 48.67 -25.25 -12.99
N SER A 8 49.21 -25.48 -14.18
CA SER A 8 48.81 -26.58 -15.06
C SER A 8 49.25 -27.93 -14.48
N PRO A 9 48.38 -28.95 -14.43
CA PRO A 9 48.77 -30.27 -13.94
C PRO A 9 49.60 -30.99 -15.00
N SER A 10 50.81 -31.39 -14.63
CA SER A 10 51.70 -32.24 -15.42
C SER A 10 51.06 -33.61 -15.65
N SER A 11 50.62 -33.86 -16.88
CA SER A 11 50.17 -35.16 -17.37
C SER A 11 51.33 -36.16 -17.38
N SER A 12 51.39 -36.99 -16.34
CA SER A 12 52.22 -38.18 -16.26
C SER A 12 51.71 -39.24 -17.25
N ASN A 13 52.08 -39.12 -18.53
CA ASN A 13 51.89 -40.20 -19.50
C ASN A 13 52.86 -41.34 -19.15
N MET A 14 52.37 -42.33 -18.41
CA MET A 14 53.04 -43.64 -18.35
C MET A 14 53.16 -44.16 -19.77
N GLN A 15 54.39 -44.25 -20.29
CA GLN A 15 54.66 -44.89 -21.57
C GLN A 15 54.27 -46.37 -21.46
N ALA A 16 53.10 -46.73 -21.98
CA ALA A 16 52.69 -48.12 -22.10
C ALA A 16 53.78 -48.87 -22.91
N SER A 17 54.24 -50.01 -22.39
CA SER A 17 55.19 -50.87 -23.08
C SER A 17 54.68 -51.20 -24.48
N ASN A 18 55.55 -51.21 -25.50
CA ASN A 18 55.19 -51.51 -26.89
C ASN A 18 54.46 -52.87 -27.08
N PHE A 19 54.52 -53.73 -26.06
CA PHE A 19 53.90 -55.06 -26.00
C PHE A 19 52.53 -55.10 -25.30
N ALA A 20 52.01 -53.97 -24.81
CA ALA A 20 50.77 -53.88 -24.04
C ALA A 20 49.75 -52.89 -24.64
N HIS A 21 49.70 -52.80 -25.97
CA HIS A 21 48.70 -52.00 -26.67
C HIS A 21 47.37 -52.74 -26.85
N VAL A 22 47.35 -54.05 -26.63
CA VAL A 22 46.14 -54.88 -26.54
C VAL A 22 46.15 -55.64 -25.22
N ILE A 23 45.04 -55.57 -24.48
CA ILE A 23 44.91 -56.16 -23.15
C ILE A 23 43.85 -57.25 -23.19
N PHE A 24 44.23 -58.50 -22.89
CA PHE A 24 43.28 -59.61 -22.78
C PHE A 24 42.56 -59.54 -21.43
N GLN A 25 41.23 -59.66 -21.46
CA GLN A 25 40.34 -59.53 -20.29
C GLN A 25 39.82 -60.90 -19.86
N ASN A 26 39.64 -61.09 -18.56
CA ASN A 26 39.01 -62.28 -17.97
C ASN A 26 39.64 -63.61 -18.42
N VAL A 27 40.96 -63.64 -18.57
CA VAL A 27 41.67 -64.85 -18.97
C VAL A 27 41.68 -65.83 -17.80
N ALA A 28 41.01 -66.97 -17.97
CA ALA A 28 40.94 -68.01 -16.96
C ALA A 28 42.28 -68.75 -16.86
N LYS A 29 42.54 -69.40 -15.72
CA LYS A 29 43.73 -70.25 -15.54
C LYS A 29 43.65 -71.54 -16.38
N SER A 30 42.44 -72.00 -16.67
CA SER A 30 42.21 -73.18 -17.51
C SER A 30 40.89 -73.07 -18.27
N TYR A 31 40.87 -73.67 -19.46
CA TYR A 31 39.69 -73.79 -20.31
C TYR A 31 39.41 -75.25 -20.64
N LEU A 32 38.14 -75.59 -20.88
CA LEU A 32 37.76 -76.96 -21.23
C LEU A 32 38.26 -77.33 -22.64
N PRO A 33 38.94 -78.48 -22.82
CA PRO A 33 39.26 -79.00 -24.14
C PRO A 33 37.99 -79.21 -24.99
N ASN A 34 38.11 -79.08 -26.30
CA ASN A 34 37.02 -79.32 -27.28
C ASN A 34 35.75 -78.45 -27.11
N THR A 35 35.78 -77.41 -26.26
CA THR A 35 34.68 -76.46 -26.07
C THR A 35 35.03 -75.12 -26.72
N PRO A 36 34.07 -74.41 -27.36
CA PRO A 36 34.34 -73.07 -27.87
C PRO A 36 34.89 -72.14 -26.78
N LEU A 37 35.93 -71.38 -27.12
CA LEU A 37 36.64 -70.48 -26.21
C LEU A 37 36.45 -69.03 -26.65
N GLU A 38 35.80 -68.23 -25.81
CA GLU A 38 35.69 -66.79 -25.99
C GLU A 38 36.93 -66.08 -25.46
N CYS A 39 37.58 -65.33 -26.36
CA CYS A 39 38.74 -64.51 -26.08
C CYS A 39 38.30 -63.05 -26.10
N HIS A 40 38.30 -62.42 -24.92
CA HIS A 40 38.00 -61.00 -24.76
C HIS A 40 39.30 -60.21 -24.72
N TYR A 41 39.36 -59.12 -25.50
CA TYR A 41 40.50 -58.21 -25.47
C TYR A 41 40.07 -56.78 -25.73
N THR A 42 40.86 -55.86 -25.21
CA THR A 42 40.67 -54.42 -25.35
C THR A 42 41.79 -53.87 -26.22
N LEU A 43 41.43 -53.28 -27.36
CA LEU A 43 42.31 -52.43 -28.15
C LEU A 43 42.44 -51.09 -27.44
N THR A 44 43.66 -50.72 -27.06
CA THR A 44 43.92 -49.43 -26.40
C THR A 44 44.06 -48.30 -27.41
N GLN A 45 44.07 -47.06 -26.94
CA GLN A 45 44.30 -45.87 -27.77
C GLN A 45 45.67 -45.84 -28.50
N TYR A 46 46.59 -46.75 -28.16
CA TYR A 46 47.94 -46.81 -28.69
C TYR A 46 48.12 -47.73 -29.91
N ILE A 47 47.06 -48.44 -30.34
CA ILE A 47 47.08 -49.30 -31.53
C ILE A 47 45.98 -48.90 -32.51
N HIS A 48 46.32 -48.94 -33.80
CA HIS A 48 45.36 -48.78 -34.88
C HIS A 48 45.06 -50.17 -35.45
N PRO A 49 43.82 -50.69 -35.31
CA PRO A 49 43.48 -52.00 -35.83
C PRO A 49 43.49 -52.04 -37.36
N ASP A 50 43.91 -53.17 -37.92
CA ASP A 50 43.91 -53.48 -39.35
C ASP A 50 43.06 -54.73 -39.63
N GLN A 51 42.47 -54.82 -40.82
CA GLN A 51 41.72 -56.01 -41.26
C GLN A 51 42.58 -57.29 -41.33
N LYS A 52 43.92 -57.13 -41.38
CA LYS A 52 44.90 -58.22 -41.35
C LYS A 52 45.55 -58.41 -39.98
N ASP A 53 45.02 -57.78 -38.94
CA ASP A 53 45.40 -58.13 -37.57
C ASP A 53 44.72 -59.42 -37.16
N TRP A 54 45.35 -60.18 -36.25
CA TRP A 54 44.82 -61.46 -35.82
C TRP A 54 45.25 -61.78 -34.39
N VAL A 55 44.45 -62.61 -33.72
CA VAL A 55 44.77 -63.16 -32.41
C VAL A 55 45.09 -64.63 -32.58
N GLY A 56 46.27 -65.03 -32.10
CA GLY A 56 46.70 -66.41 -32.09
C GLY A 56 46.73 -66.97 -30.68
N ILE A 57 46.55 -68.29 -30.58
CA ILE A 57 46.87 -69.06 -29.40
C ILE A 57 48.28 -69.62 -29.60
N PHE A 58 49.18 -69.31 -28.68
CA PHE A 58 50.58 -69.71 -28.75
C PHE A 58 50.95 -70.57 -27.55
N LYS A 59 51.73 -71.62 -27.78
CA LYS A 59 52.39 -72.36 -26.70
C LYS A 59 53.43 -71.44 -26.05
N VAL A 60 53.44 -71.36 -24.72
CA VAL A 60 54.40 -70.54 -23.97
C VAL A 60 55.84 -70.93 -24.36
N GLY A 61 56.69 -69.94 -24.60
CA GLY A 61 58.05 -70.14 -25.14
C GLY A 61 58.16 -70.02 -26.66
N TRP A 62 57.09 -69.57 -27.35
CA TRP A 62 57.13 -69.19 -28.76
C TRP A 62 58.22 -68.13 -29.04
N SER A 63 58.86 -68.22 -30.20
CA SER A 63 59.95 -67.32 -30.60
C SER A 63 59.55 -66.39 -31.73
N THR A 64 58.63 -66.82 -32.59
CA THR A 64 58.17 -66.05 -33.74
C THR A 64 56.65 -66.04 -33.85
N PRO A 65 56.05 -65.05 -34.52
CA PRO A 65 54.61 -65.04 -34.81
C PRO A 65 54.15 -66.21 -35.69
N ARG A 66 55.06 -67.04 -36.22
CA ARG A 66 54.72 -68.25 -37.00
C ARG A 66 54.47 -69.47 -36.11
N ASP A 67 54.81 -69.41 -34.83
CA ASP A 67 54.69 -70.51 -33.88
C ASP A 67 53.28 -70.60 -33.26
N TYR A 68 52.26 -70.06 -33.94
CA TYR A 68 50.89 -70.11 -33.47
C TYR A 68 50.35 -71.55 -33.57
N PHE A 69 49.53 -71.94 -32.62
CA PHE A 69 48.79 -73.19 -32.66
C PHE A 69 47.54 -73.05 -33.55
N THR A 70 46.75 -72.03 -33.28
CA THR A 70 45.58 -71.63 -34.08
C THR A 70 45.42 -70.12 -34.03
N PHE A 71 44.70 -69.54 -34.99
CA PHE A 71 44.47 -68.10 -35.05
C PHE A 71 43.10 -67.75 -35.61
N LEU A 72 42.64 -66.54 -35.30
CA LEU A 72 41.48 -65.91 -35.92
C LEU A 72 41.82 -64.46 -36.27
N TRP A 73 41.34 -64.00 -37.42
CA TRP A 73 41.43 -62.59 -37.80
C TRP A 73 40.65 -61.74 -36.79
N SER A 74 41.28 -60.68 -36.31
CA SER A 74 40.65 -59.71 -35.41
C SER A 74 39.61 -58.93 -36.21
N PRO A 75 38.31 -58.97 -35.84
CA PRO A 75 37.30 -58.24 -36.57
C PRO A 75 37.57 -56.75 -36.47
N MET A 76 37.47 -56.05 -37.62
CA MET A 76 37.58 -54.59 -37.65
C MET A 76 36.33 -53.97 -37.00
N PRO A 77 36.45 -53.13 -35.97
CA PRO A 77 35.29 -52.50 -35.35
C PRO A 77 34.54 -51.59 -36.34
N GLU A 78 33.24 -51.80 -36.55
CA GLU A 78 32.43 -51.07 -37.54
C GLU A 78 32.35 -49.55 -37.29
N LYS A 79 32.58 -49.11 -36.04
CA LYS A 79 32.55 -47.70 -35.60
C LYS A 79 33.87 -47.29 -34.94
N TYR A 80 35.01 -47.64 -35.56
CA TYR A 80 36.31 -47.28 -35.02
C TYR A 80 36.50 -45.75 -35.04
N VAL A 81 36.64 -45.15 -33.86
CA VAL A 81 37.09 -43.76 -33.68
C VAL A 81 38.56 -43.83 -33.28
N ALA A 82 39.43 -43.13 -34.02
CA ALA A 82 40.85 -43.05 -33.69
C ALA A 82 41.03 -42.56 -32.24
N GLU A 83 41.95 -43.18 -31.51
CA GLU A 83 42.26 -42.90 -30.08
C GLU A 83 41.18 -43.33 -29.06
N SER A 84 40.14 -44.08 -29.47
CA SER A 84 39.20 -44.72 -28.53
C SER A 84 39.65 -46.11 -28.10
N THR A 85 39.21 -46.54 -26.91
CA THR A 85 39.38 -47.94 -26.48
C THR A 85 38.20 -48.78 -26.98
N CYS A 86 38.49 -49.96 -27.53
CA CYS A 86 37.47 -50.84 -28.11
C CYS A 86 37.57 -52.24 -27.52
N ASN A 87 36.45 -52.78 -27.05
CA ASN A 87 36.38 -54.17 -26.59
C ASN A 87 35.98 -55.08 -27.75
N CYS A 88 36.77 -56.12 -27.95
CA CYS A 88 36.60 -57.10 -29.00
C CYS A 88 36.46 -58.50 -28.39
N VAL A 89 35.73 -59.36 -29.09
CA VAL A 89 35.50 -60.74 -28.70
C VAL A 89 35.73 -61.64 -29.90
N LEU A 90 36.51 -62.71 -29.71
CA LEU A 90 36.74 -63.75 -30.68
C LEU A 90 36.34 -65.10 -30.11
N THR A 91 35.67 -65.93 -30.91
CA THR A 91 35.27 -67.27 -30.49
C THR A 91 36.07 -68.33 -31.24
N PHE A 92 37.06 -68.91 -30.56
CA PHE A 92 37.81 -70.05 -31.08
C PHE A 92 36.96 -71.31 -30.96
N GLN A 93 36.76 -72.00 -32.07
CA GLN A 93 35.98 -73.24 -32.07
C GLN A 93 36.77 -74.38 -31.42
N GLY A 94 36.09 -75.17 -30.59
CA GLY A 94 36.73 -76.20 -29.75
C GLY A 94 37.58 -77.22 -30.52
N TYR A 95 37.21 -77.56 -31.75
CA TYR A 95 37.93 -78.53 -32.58
C TYR A 95 39.26 -77.98 -33.16
N TYR A 96 39.53 -76.68 -33.02
CA TYR A 96 40.82 -76.06 -33.35
C TYR A 96 41.68 -75.78 -32.11
N LEU A 97 41.18 -76.07 -30.91
CA LEU A 97 41.88 -75.82 -29.67
C LEU A 97 42.78 -77.00 -29.29
N PRO A 98 43.86 -76.76 -28.54
CA PRO A 98 44.63 -77.83 -27.94
C PRO A 98 43.77 -78.77 -27.08
N ASN A 99 44.17 -80.04 -27.04
CA ASN A 99 43.64 -80.99 -26.08
C ASN A 99 44.31 -80.80 -24.72
N ASP A 100 43.96 -81.65 -23.74
CA ASP A 100 44.69 -81.72 -22.48
C ASP A 100 46.05 -82.39 -22.66
N ASP A 101 47.03 -81.58 -23.07
CA ASP A 101 48.42 -81.98 -23.30
C ASP A 101 49.37 -81.51 -22.20
N GLY A 102 48.83 -80.87 -21.15
CA GLY A 102 49.60 -80.34 -20.02
C GLY A 102 50.43 -79.09 -20.35
N GLU A 103 50.34 -78.55 -21.56
CA GLU A 103 51.11 -77.38 -21.97
C GLU A 103 50.40 -76.08 -21.60
N PHE A 104 51.20 -75.03 -21.43
CA PHE A 104 50.68 -73.68 -21.20
C PHE A 104 50.58 -72.93 -22.52
N TYR A 105 49.45 -72.26 -22.69
CA TYR A 105 49.12 -71.43 -23.84
C TYR A 105 48.83 -70.01 -23.41
N GLN A 106 48.96 -69.07 -24.33
CA GLN A 106 48.57 -67.68 -24.14
C GLN A 106 48.02 -67.11 -25.44
N PHE A 107 47.14 -66.13 -25.33
CA PHE A 107 46.71 -65.35 -26.49
C PHE A 107 47.78 -64.31 -26.81
N CYS A 108 48.06 -64.12 -28.10
CA CYS A 108 48.89 -63.02 -28.57
C CYS A 108 48.17 -62.28 -29.70
N TYR A 109 48.15 -60.95 -29.62
CA TYR A 109 47.65 -60.09 -30.69
C TYR A 109 48.80 -59.74 -31.64
N VAL A 110 48.63 -60.05 -32.93
CA VAL A 110 49.62 -59.84 -33.99
C VAL A 110 49.09 -58.87 -35.02
N THR A 111 49.88 -57.85 -35.34
CA THR A 111 49.49 -56.83 -36.33
C THR A 111 49.69 -57.30 -37.77
N SER A 112 49.14 -56.56 -38.73
CA SER A 112 49.37 -56.75 -40.17
C SER A 112 50.86 -56.68 -40.58
N LYS A 113 51.71 -56.06 -39.75
CA LYS A 113 53.17 -56.00 -39.91
C LYS A 113 53.92 -57.18 -39.27
N GLY A 114 53.21 -58.08 -38.57
CA GLY A 114 53.79 -59.22 -37.86
C GLY A 114 54.34 -58.89 -36.47
N GLU A 115 53.97 -57.75 -35.88
CA GLU A 115 54.43 -57.35 -34.55
C GLU A 115 53.44 -57.80 -33.46
N ILE A 116 53.97 -58.31 -32.34
CA ILE A 116 53.15 -58.69 -31.19
C ILE A 116 52.87 -57.45 -30.32
N ARG A 117 51.59 -57.11 -30.17
CA ARG A 117 51.16 -55.89 -29.45
C ARG A 117 50.32 -56.16 -28.20
N GLY A 118 50.15 -57.42 -27.83
CA GLY A 118 49.50 -57.86 -26.59
C GLY A 118 49.73 -59.35 -26.35
N ALA A 119 49.90 -59.76 -25.10
CA ALA A 119 49.99 -61.16 -24.68
C ALA A 119 49.21 -61.39 -23.37
N SER A 120 48.43 -62.47 -23.29
CA SER A 120 47.67 -62.81 -22.08
C SER A 120 48.52 -63.48 -21.01
N THR A 121 47.96 -63.61 -19.80
CA THR A 121 48.47 -64.56 -18.82
C THR A 121 48.37 -66.00 -19.36
N PRO A 122 49.31 -66.90 -19.03
CA PRO A 122 49.26 -68.30 -19.44
C PRO A 122 48.05 -69.06 -18.88
N PHE A 123 47.52 -69.99 -19.66
CA PHE A 123 46.41 -70.88 -19.32
C PHE A 123 46.61 -72.29 -19.90
N GLN A 124 45.89 -73.28 -19.39
CA GLN A 124 45.93 -74.66 -19.88
C GLN A 124 44.57 -75.11 -20.41
N PHE A 125 44.57 -76.03 -21.37
CA PHE A 125 43.35 -76.71 -21.80
C PHE A 125 43.16 -77.97 -20.97
N ARG A 126 42.40 -77.88 -19.88
CA ARG A 126 42.14 -79.02 -18.98
C ARG A 126 40.80 -78.89 -18.28
N ALA A 127 40.22 -80.00 -17.84
CA ALA A 127 39.07 -79.99 -16.96
C ALA A 127 39.46 -79.44 -15.57
N SER A 128 38.57 -78.64 -14.96
CA SER A 128 38.78 -78.12 -13.59
C SER A 128 38.91 -79.26 -12.58
N SER A 129 39.93 -79.18 -11.69
CA SER A 129 40.19 -80.20 -10.66
C SER A 129 39.42 -79.89 -9.38
N PRO A 130 38.92 -80.90 -8.61
CA PRO A 130 38.26 -80.68 -7.32
C PRO A 130 39.10 -79.94 -6.27
N ILE A 131 40.43 -79.94 -6.42
CA ILE A 131 41.35 -79.22 -5.53
C ILE A 131 41.23 -77.70 -5.71
N ASP A 132 40.78 -77.23 -6.88
CA ASP A 132 40.58 -75.81 -7.17
C ASP A 132 39.35 -75.22 -6.42
N GLU A 133 38.52 -76.04 -5.76
CA GLU A 133 37.37 -75.62 -4.93
C GLU A 133 37.71 -75.39 -3.44
N LEU A 134 38.90 -75.82 -3.00
CA LEU A 134 39.35 -75.65 -1.63
C LEU A 134 40.02 -74.28 -1.49
N LEU A 135 39.49 -73.47 -0.56
CA LEU A 135 40.05 -72.16 -0.24
C LEU A 135 40.76 -72.23 1.10
N THR A 136 41.99 -71.71 1.14
CA THR A 136 42.73 -71.49 2.37
C THR A 136 42.44 -70.08 2.86
N MET A 137 41.77 -69.95 4.00
CA MET A 137 41.61 -68.66 4.69
C MET A 137 42.57 -68.61 5.88
N GLU A 138 43.23 -67.47 6.04
CA GLU A 138 43.94 -67.13 7.27
C GLU A 138 42.90 -66.69 8.30
N ASP A 139 42.93 -67.30 9.48
CA ASP A 139 42.08 -66.93 10.61
C ASP A 139 42.53 -65.58 11.17
N GLU A 140 41.60 -64.61 11.29
CA GLU A 140 41.92 -63.22 11.67
C GLU A 140 42.44 -63.07 13.13
N GLY A 141 42.55 -64.16 13.89
CA GLY A 141 43.00 -64.18 15.27
C GLY A 141 44.35 -64.87 15.50
N HIS A 142 45.47 -64.28 15.05
CA HIS A 142 46.87 -64.59 15.42
C HIS A 142 47.21 -66.07 15.75
N SER A 143 46.57 -67.01 15.07
CA SER A 143 46.75 -68.45 15.25
C SER A 143 47.25 -68.99 13.92
N ASP A 144 48.37 -69.69 13.96
CA ASP A 144 49.11 -70.24 12.82
C ASP A 144 48.35 -71.43 12.15
N MET A 145 47.01 -71.39 12.17
CA MET A 145 46.11 -72.45 11.76
C MET A 145 45.38 -72.06 10.47
N LEU A 146 45.73 -72.73 9.37
CA LEU A 146 45.11 -72.55 8.07
C LEU A 146 43.80 -73.36 8.00
N VAL A 147 42.65 -72.69 7.93
CA VAL A 147 41.36 -73.38 7.84
C VAL A 147 41.05 -73.64 6.36
N VAL A 148 41.02 -74.91 5.97
CA VAL A 148 40.59 -75.35 4.64
C VAL A 148 39.08 -75.51 4.68
N THR A 149 38.36 -74.58 4.04
CA THR A 149 36.92 -74.66 3.88
C THR A 149 36.57 -74.79 2.41
N THR A 150 35.44 -75.44 2.13
CA THR A 150 34.90 -75.44 0.77
C THR A 150 34.38 -74.04 0.45
N LYS A 151 34.59 -73.60 -0.79
CA LYS A 151 34.03 -72.34 -1.29
C LYS A 151 32.52 -72.23 -1.04
N ALA A 152 31.79 -73.34 -1.09
CA ALA A 152 30.34 -73.39 -0.82
C ALA A 152 29.98 -72.97 0.61
N GLY A 153 30.65 -73.52 1.64
CA GLY A 153 30.33 -73.20 3.04
C GLY A 153 30.64 -71.75 3.41
N LEU A 154 31.73 -71.19 2.87
CA LEU A 154 32.06 -69.77 3.06
C LEU A 154 30.99 -68.85 2.45
N LEU A 155 30.48 -69.20 1.26
CA LEU A 155 29.43 -68.44 0.61
C LEU A 155 28.12 -68.51 1.39
N GLU A 156 27.77 -69.65 1.97
CA GLU A 156 26.56 -69.82 2.80
C GLU A 156 26.58 -68.88 4.02
N VAL A 157 27.68 -68.81 4.77
CA VAL A 157 27.83 -67.88 5.90
C VAL A 157 27.73 -66.42 5.47
N LYS A 158 28.33 -66.07 4.32
CA LYS A 158 28.23 -64.70 3.76
C LYS A 158 26.80 -64.37 3.35
N ILE A 159 26.06 -65.33 2.79
CA ILE A 159 24.65 -65.17 2.43
C ILE A 159 23.80 -64.94 3.69
N GLU A 160 23.98 -65.77 4.73
CA GLU A 160 23.25 -65.64 6.00
C GLU A 160 23.47 -64.26 6.63
N LYS A 161 24.72 -63.80 6.71
CA LYS A 161 25.06 -62.46 7.22
C LYS A 161 24.41 -61.35 6.40
N ALA A 162 24.50 -61.43 5.07
CA ALA A 162 23.89 -60.45 4.18
C ALA A 162 22.35 -60.45 4.28
N MET A 163 21.73 -61.61 4.50
CA MET A 163 20.28 -61.72 4.71
C MET A 163 19.84 -61.05 6.02
N LYS A 164 20.59 -61.22 7.10
CA LYS A 164 20.31 -60.57 8.38
C LYS A 164 20.45 -59.05 8.28
N GLU A 165 21.53 -58.56 7.68
CA GLU A 165 21.73 -57.12 7.43
C GLU A 165 20.61 -56.53 6.57
N LYS A 166 20.17 -57.26 5.53
CA LYS A 166 19.02 -56.86 4.71
C LYS A 166 17.74 -56.74 5.54
N GLU A 167 17.48 -57.68 6.46
CA GLU A 167 16.27 -57.64 7.29
C GLU A 167 16.27 -56.45 8.25
N GLU A 168 17.41 -56.15 8.88
CA GLU A 168 17.59 -54.98 9.75
C GLU A 168 17.41 -53.67 8.95
N LEU A 169 18.00 -53.59 7.76
CA LEU A 169 17.82 -52.44 6.86
C LEU A 169 16.36 -52.26 6.44
N VAL A 170 15.63 -53.34 6.12
CA VAL A 170 14.20 -53.26 5.79
C VAL A 170 13.40 -52.71 6.97
N LYS A 171 13.67 -53.16 8.20
CA LYS A 171 13.00 -52.63 9.40
C LYS A 171 13.22 -51.12 9.53
N ILE A 172 14.46 -50.66 9.38
CA ILE A 172 14.80 -49.23 9.43
C ILE A 172 14.09 -48.45 8.31
N THR A 173 14.14 -48.93 7.07
CA THR A 173 13.47 -48.29 5.93
C THR A 173 11.97 -48.15 6.17
N THR A 174 11.28 -49.18 6.68
CA THR A 174 9.84 -49.10 6.95
C THR A 174 9.47 -48.07 8.03
N VAL A 175 10.35 -47.83 9.01
CA VAL A 175 10.14 -46.79 10.03
C VAL A 175 10.35 -45.42 9.42
N LEU A 176 11.42 -45.23 8.66
CA LEU A 176 11.72 -43.97 7.97
C LEU A 176 10.62 -43.61 6.96
N GLU A 177 10.08 -44.58 6.23
CA GLU A 177 8.95 -44.37 5.31
C GLU A 177 7.70 -43.84 6.03
N LYS A 178 7.40 -44.39 7.21
CA LYS A 178 6.29 -43.89 8.04
C LYS A 178 6.53 -42.48 8.55
N GLU A 179 7.75 -42.18 8.99
CA GLU A 179 8.11 -40.83 9.45
C GLU A 179 8.05 -39.81 8.31
N VAL A 180 8.53 -40.17 7.11
CA VAL A 180 8.40 -39.33 5.91
C VAL A 180 6.93 -39.05 5.58
N LEU A 181 6.05 -40.05 5.68
CA LEU A 181 4.62 -39.86 5.45
C LEU A 181 4.01 -38.91 6.48
N GLN A 182 4.31 -39.11 7.77
CA GLN A 182 3.83 -38.24 8.85
C GLN A 182 4.31 -36.79 8.70
N LEU A 183 5.58 -36.60 8.32
CA LEU A 183 6.13 -35.27 8.07
C LEU A 183 5.48 -34.61 6.86
N ARG A 184 5.18 -35.37 5.79
CA ARG A 184 4.44 -34.84 4.63
C ARG A 184 3.03 -34.39 5.02
N ASP A 185 2.29 -35.19 5.77
CA ASP A 185 0.96 -34.84 6.25
C ASP A 185 0.99 -33.58 7.14
N HIS A 186 2.03 -33.45 7.98
CA HIS A 186 2.20 -32.27 8.82
C HIS A 186 2.51 -31.01 7.99
N VAL A 187 3.37 -31.13 6.97
CA VAL A 187 3.67 -30.03 6.04
C VAL A 187 2.40 -29.61 5.30
N GLU A 188 1.62 -30.53 4.75
CA GLU A 188 0.37 -30.22 4.05
C GLU A 188 -0.64 -29.52 4.98
N SER A 189 -0.76 -29.97 6.23
CA SER A 189 -1.59 -29.31 7.23
C SER A 189 -1.12 -27.89 7.56
N LEU A 190 0.19 -27.68 7.67
CA LEU A 190 0.77 -26.36 7.93
C LEU A 190 0.60 -25.42 6.74
N GLU A 191 0.82 -25.90 5.52
CA GLU A 191 0.58 -25.14 4.28
C GLU A 191 -0.89 -24.73 4.17
N GLY A 192 -1.82 -25.63 4.48
CA GLY A 192 -3.25 -25.33 4.52
C GLY A 192 -3.65 -24.33 5.62
N ALA A 193 -2.95 -24.32 6.76
CA ALA A 193 -3.14 -23.31 7.79
C ALA A 193 -2.57 -21.95 7.36
N LEU A 194 -1.37 -21.94 6.76
CA LEU A 194 -0.73 -20.74 6.24
C LEU A 194 -1.60 -20.06 5.17
N LEU A 195 -2.14 -20.83 4.22
CA LEU A 195 -3.01 -20.30 3.18
C LEU A 195 -4.30 -19.68 3.74
N ARG A 196 -4.89 -20.31 4.77
CA ARG A 196 -6.07 -19.75 5.46
C ARG A 196 -5.75 -18.44 6.16
N GLU A 197 -4.61 -18.36 6.84
CA GLU A 197 -4.19 -17.13 7.51
C GLU A 197 -3.82 -16.02 6.50
N GLN A 198 -3.22 -16.36 5.37
CA GLN A 198 -2.96 -15.42 4.27
C GLN A 198 -4.27 -14.82 3.74
N LYS A 199 -5.27 -15.65 3.42
CA LYS A 199 -6.60 -15.16 2.99
C LYS A 199 -7.27 -14.28 4.04
N ARG A 200 -7.14 -14.64 5.32
CA ARG A 200 -7.66 -13.83 6.43
C ARG A 200 -6.95 -12.47 6.52
N SER A 201 -5.63 -12.47 6.35
CA SER A 201 -4.83 -11.25 6.32
C SER A 201 -5.22 -10.34 5.16
N GLU A 202 -5.39 -10.89 3.96
CA GLU A 202 -5.84 -10.15 2.77
C GLU A 202 -7.22 -9.53 2.99
N GLN A 203 -8.15 -10.30 3.57
CA GLN A 203 -9.48 -9.80 3.91
C GLN A 203 -9.43 -8.66 4.94
N LEU A 204 -8.65 -8.81 6.01
CA LEU A 204 -8.47 -7.77 7.03
C LEU A 204 -7.79 -6.51 6.45
N THR A 205 -6.88 -6.66 5.49
CA THR A 205 -6.28 -5.50 4.82
C THR A 205 -7.30 -4.76 3.96
N SER A 206 -8.17 -5.46 3.24
CA SER A 206 -9.26 -4.85 2.47
C SER A 206 -10.25 -4.12 3.38
N GLU A 207 -10.69 -4.76 4.47
CA GLU A 207 -11.60 -4.15 5.44
C GLU A 207 -10.97 -2.90 6.09
N ARG A 208 -9.68 -2.94 6.41
CA ARG A 208 -8.95 -1.79 6.93
C ARG A 208 -8.89 -0.63 5.94
N GLU A 209 -8.68 -0.90 4.66
CA GLU A 209 -8.69 0.13 3.60
C GLU A 209 -10.10 0.74 3.43
N GLU A 210 -11.14 -0.08 3.45
CA GLU A 210 -12.54 0.38 3.41
C GLU A 210 -12.88 1.27 4.61
N LEU A 211 -12.53 0.83 5.83
CA LEU A 211 -12.73 1.62 7.05
C LEU A 211 -11.91 2.92 7.03
N PHE A 212 -10.69 2.90 6.50
CA PHE A 212 -9.87 4.09 6.34
C PHE A 212 -10.53 5.10 5.39
N ASN A 213 -11.00 4.64 4.23
CA ASN A 213 -11.69 5.48 3.26
C ASN A 213 -12.99 6.05 3.86
N ALA A 214 -13.78 5.25 4.57
CA ALA A 214 -14.98 5.72 5.25
C ALA A 214 -14.66 6.76 6.33
N SER A 215 -13.58 6.57 7.10
CA SER A 215 -13.13 7.53 8.10
C SER A 215 -12.66 8.84 7.48
N GLU A 216 -11.98 8.80 6.33
CA GLU A 216 -11.57 10.00 5.59
C GLU A 216 -12.80 10.79 5.10
N ILE A 217 -13.81 10.10 4.54
CA ILE A 217 -15.06 10.73 4.11
C ILE A 217 -15.79 11.37 5.30
N LEU A 218 -15.93 10.66 6.42
CA LEU A 218 -16.56 11.22 7.62
C LEU A 218 -15.78 12.41 8.16
N ARG A 219 -14.44 12.41 8.05
CA ARG A 219 -13.61 13.56 8.45
C ARG A 219 -13.91 14.78 7.58
N THR A 220 -13.97 14.63 6.26
CA THR A 220 -14.25 15.75 5.35
C THR A 220 -15.67 16.29 5.54
N GLU A 221 -16.68 15.43 5.73
CA GLU A 221 -18.04 15.84 6.06
C GLU A 221 -18.12 16.58 7.40
N SER A 222 -17.42 16.09 8.43
CA SER A 222 -17.30 16.77 9.73
C SER A 222 -16.67 18.16 9.58
N ASP A 223 -15.61 18.27 8.81
CA ASP A 223 -14.91 19.55 8.62
C ASP A 223 -15.77 20.55 7.83
N GLU A 224 -16.53 20.09 6.85
CA GLU A 224 -17.50 20.91 6.12
C GLU A 224 -18.66 21.36 7.03
N ALA A 225 -19.22 20.44 7.83
CA ALA A 225 -20.25 20.78 8.82
C ALA A 225 -19.75 21.82 9.83
N LYS A 226 -18.49 21.72 10.28
CA LYS A 226 -17.86 22.74 11.16
C LYS A 226 -17.72 24.09 10.46
N ARG A 227 -17.40 24.13 9.17
CA ARG A 227 -17.33 25.38 8.39
C ARG A 227 -18.71 26.03 8.30
N ILE A 228 -19.73 25.26 7.92
CA ILE A 228 -21.12 25.73 7.84
C ILE A 228 -21.59 26.26 9.20
N TYR A 229 -21.29 25.53 10.29
CA TYR A 229 -21.64 25.96 11.64
C TYR A 229 -20.96 27.29 12.01
N LYS A 230 -19.66 27.45 11.72
CA LYS A 230 -18.94 28.72 11.97
C LYS A 230 -19.54 29.87 11.18
N ASP A 231 -19.85 29.68 9.91
CA ASP A 231 -20.46 30.70 9.06
C ASP A 231 -21.86 31.09 9.56
N MET A 232 -22.67 30.10 9.97
CA MET A 232 -24.00 30.36 10.52
C MET A 232 -23.92 31.06 11.88
N SER A 233 -22.96 30.68 12.73
CA SER A 233 -22.71 31.36 14.01
C SER A 233 -22.28 32.81 13.80
N ALA A 234 -21.43 33.10 12.81
CA ALA A 234 -21.02 34.47 12.48
C ALA A 234 -22.21 35.31 12.01
N LYS A 235 -23.08 34.76 11.16
CA LYS A 235 -24.32 35.41 10.73
C LYS A 235 -25.28 35.67 11.89
N LEU A 236 -25.37 34.73 12.84
CA LEU A 236 -26.21 34.89 14.03
C LEU A 236 -25.72 36.05 14.90
N ILE A 237 -24.41 36.12 15.16
CA ILE A 237 -23.80 37.25 15.90
C ILE A 237 -24.07 38.57 15.18
N GLN A 238 -23.89 38.62 13.85
CA GLN A 238 -24.18 39.82 13.07
C GLN A 238 -25.65 40.26 13.17
N LEU A 239 -26.59 39.32 13.10
CA LEU A 239 -28.02 39.62 13.27
C LEU A 239 -28.34 40.10 14.70
N GLU A 240 -27.69 39.53 15.72
CA GLU A 240 -27.82 40.02 17.10
C GLU A 240 -27.33 41.47 17.23
N GLU A 241 -26.18 41.81 16.64
CA GLU A 241 -25.65 43.18 16.59
C GLU A 241 -26.60 44.14 15.86
N ASP A 242 -27.15 43.72 14.72
CA ASP A 242 -28.12 44.50 13.94
C ASP A 242 -29.40 44.76 14.73
N ILE A 243 -29.93 43.74 15.43
CA ILE A 243 -31.12 43.88 16.29
C ILE A 243 -30.84 44.87 17.43
N ILE A 244 -29.68 44.77 18.08
CA ILE A 244 -29.29 45.71 19.13
C ILE A 244 -29.22 47.15 18.58
N SER A 245 -28.59 47.34 17.42
CA SER A 245 -28.48 48.65 16.75
C SER A 245 -29.84 49.25 16.40
N VAL A 246 -30.75 48.46 15.82
CA VAL A 246 -32.12 48.89 15.50
C VAL A 246 -32.89 49.23 16.78
N THR A 247 -32.77 48.40 17.82
CA THR A 247 -33.43 48.63 19.10
C THR A 247 -32.94 49.92 19.77
N GLN A 248 -31.63 50.18 19.78
CA GLN A 248 -31.06 51.44 20.30
C GLN A 248 -31.56 52.66 19.52
N LYS A 249 -31.63 52.58 18.18
CA LYS A 249 -32.19 53.65 17.34
C LYS A 249 -33.68 53.90 17.64
N ALA A 250 -34.45 52.83 17.83
CA ALA A 250 -35.86 52.93 18.18
C ALA A 250 -36.04 53.62 19.54
N ILE A 251 -35.25 53.23 20.55
CA ILE A 251 -35.25 53.90 21.87
C ILE A 251 -34.91 55.38 21.73
N ALA A 252 -33.85 55.73 20.99
CA ALA A 252 -33.46 57.13 20.78
C ALA A 252 -34.59 57.94 20.13
N LYS A 253 -35.26 57.37 19.12
CA LYS A 253 -36.40 58.02 18.46
C LYS A 253 -37.63 58.15 19.36
N GLU A 254 -37.91 57.17 20.20
CA GLU A 254 -38.98 57.27 21.20
C GLU A 254 -38.68 58.38 22.22
N THR A 255 -37.44 58.48 22.71
CA THR A 255 -37.05 59.55 23.64
C THR A 255 -37.12 60.94 23.02
N GLU A 256 -36.75 61.09 21.73
CA GLU A 256 -36.90 62.33 20.98
C GLU A 256 -38.39 62.68 20.83
N LEU A 257 -39.22 61.70 20.47
CA LEU A 257 -40.67 61.87 20.35
C LEU A 257 -41.30 62.33 21.67
N ASP A 258 -40.92 61.73 22.80
CA ASP A 258 -41.43 62.13 24.12
C ASP A 258 -41.00 63.55 24.49
N SER A 259 -39.77 63.96 24.17
CA SER A 259 -39.33 65.34 24.37
C SER A 259 -40.15 66.34 23.54
N LEU A 260 -40.49 65.99 22.29
CA LEU A 260 -41.35 66.80 21.42
C LEU A 260 -42.79 66.84 21.94
N LYS A 261 -43.33 65.72 22.46
CA LYS A 261 -44.65 65.69 23.11
C LYS A 261 -44.68 66.63 24.32
N ASP A 262 -43.63 66.68 25.11
CA ASP A 262 -43.57 67.57 26.29
C ASP A 262 -43.42 69.04 25.90
N ILE A 263 -42.64 69.36 24.86
CA ILE A 263 -42.62 70.72 24.29
C ILE A 263 -44.00 71.11 23.76
N LEU A 264 -44.67 70.21 23.04
CA LEU A 264 -46.01 70.44 22.52
C LEU A 264 -47.02 70.72 23.66
N LYS A 265 -46.99 69.94 24.75
CA LYS A 265 -47.83 70.21 25.93
C LYS A 265 -47.58 71.61 26.50
N LYS A 266 -46.32 72.04 26.63
CA LYS A 266 -45.99 73.40 27.12
C LYS A 266 -46.55 74.48 26.20
N ILE A 267 -46.38 74.34 24.89
CA ILE A 267 -46.91 75.29 23.90
C ILE A 267 -48.44 75.33 23.94
N VAL A 268 -49.11 74.18 24.14
CA VAL A 268 -50.57 74.13 24.27
C VAL A 268 -51.04 74.92 25.50
N VAL A 269 -50.38 74.74 26.65
CA VAL A 269 -50.70 75.51 27.88
C VAL A 269 -50.45 77.00 27.67
N GLU A 270 -49.33 77.37 27.05
CA GLU A 270 -49.01 78.78 26.75
C GLU A 270 -50.03 79.39 25.79
N LYS A 271 -50.46 78.65 24.76
CA LYS A 271 -51.53 79.04 23.84
C LYS A 271 -52.84 79.26 24.59
N GLU A 272 -53.26 78.35 25.46
CA GLU A 272 -54.47 78.48 26.27
C GLU A 272 -54.41 79.70 27.20
N GLN A 273 -53.24 79.98 27.77
CA GLN A 273 -53.00 81.16 28.60
C GLN A 273 -53.11 82.46 27.78
N LEU A 274 -52.49 82.52 26.60
CA LEU A 274 -52.59 83.65 25.67
C LEU A 274 -54.03 83.84 25.17
N GLU A 275 -54.77 82.76 24.90
CA GLU A 275 -56.19 82.81 24.54
C GLU A 275 -57.04 83.38 25.70
N CYS A 276 -56.76 83.00 26.95
CA CYS A 276 -57.40 83.60 28.12
C CYS A 276 -57.06 85.09 28.28
N GLN A 277 -55.80 85.47 28.11
CA GLN A 277 -55.38 86.89 28.13
C GLN A 277 -56.09 87.69 27.03
N LEU A 278 -56.12 87.17 25.80
CA LEU A 278 -56.82 87.80 24.68
C LEU A 278 -58.31 87.96 24.96
N LYS A 279 -58.94 87.00 25.64
CA LYS A 279 -60.33 87.09 26.07
C LYS A 279 -60.52 88.19 27.11
N TYR A 280 -59.66 88.26 28.13
CA TYR A 280 -59.70 89.31 29.15
C TYR A 280 -59.56 90.71 28.52
N GLU A 281 -58.58 90.91 27.65
CA GLU A 281 -58.36 92.18 26.92
C GLU A 281 -59.56 92.54 26.02
N LYS A 282 -60.21 91.55 25.40
CA LYS A 282 -61.44 91.78 24.63
C LYS A 282 -62.59 92.23 25.51
N ASP A 283 -62.80 91.57 26.64
CA ASP A 283 -63.86 91.89 27.59
C ASP A 283 -63.63 93.28 28.20
N GLU A 284 -62.38 93.61 28.55
CA GLU A 284 -61.97 94.94 29.03
C GLU A 284 -62.17 96.02 27.96
N LYS A 285 -61.79 95.75 26.70
CA LYS A 285 -62.06 96.66 25.57
C LYS A 285 -63.55 96.93 25.38
N GLU A 286 -64.40 95.90 25.50
CA GLU A 286 -65.85 96.10 25.39
C GLU A 286 -66.39 96.90 26.59
N LEU A 287 -65.87 96.69 27.79
CA LEU A 287 -66.18 97.51 28.97
C LEU A 287 -65.79 98.98 28.76
N TYR A 288 -64.58 99.26 28.26
CA TYR A 288 -64.14 100.62 27.92
C TYR A 288 -65.03 101.26 26.84
N LYS A 289 -65.46 100.49 25.85
CA LYS A 289 -66.38 100.96 24.80
C LYS A 289 -67.76 101.30 25.37
N VAL A 290 -68.26 100.55 26.35
CA VAL A 290 -69.49 100.89 27.10
C VAL A 290 -69.28 102.17 27.92
N HIS A 291 -68.16 102.29 28.64
CA HIS A 291 -67.82 103.51 29.36
C HIS A 291 -67.76 104.74 28.45
N LEU A 292 -67.10 104.63 27.30
CA LEU A 292 -67.02 105.71 26.31
C LEU A 292 -68.41 106.16 25.86
N LYS A 293 -69.30 105.21 25.50
CA LYS A 293 -70.69 105.51 25.15
C LYS A 293 -71.45 106.19 26.28
N ASN A 294 -71.26 105.74 27.52
CA ASN A 294 -71.90 106.37 28.68
C ASN A 294 -71.41 107.82 28.87
N THR A 295 -70.10 108.06 28.74
CA THR A 295 -69.52 109.41 28.80
C THR A 295 -70.00 110.29 27.64
N GLU A 296 -70.13 109.76 26.43
CA GLU A 296 -70.71 110.47 25.28
C GLU A 296 -72.19 110.84 25.54
N ILE A 297 -72.97 109.93 26.13
CA ILE A 297 -74.36 110.20 26.54
C ILE A 297 -74.40 111.28 27.62
N GLU A 298 -73.49 111.25 28.59
CA GLU A 298 -73.42 112.28 29.63
C GLU A 298 -72.99 113.64 29.07
N ASN A 299 -71.99 113.68 28.18
CA ASN A 299 -71.58 114.89 27.48
C ASN A 299 -72.71 115.48 26.64
N THR A 300 -73.49 114.64 25.93
CA THR A 300 -74.65 115.13 25.17
C THR A 300 -75.73 115.68 26.10
N LYS A 301 -75.99 115.05 27.25
CA LYS A 301 -76.89 115.60 28.29
C LYS A 301 -76.38 116.95 28.80
N LEU A 302 -75.12 117.05 29.20
CA LEU A 302 -74.52 118.31 29.66
C LEU A 302 -74.56 119.39 28.57
N LEU A 303 -74.30 119.02 27.31
CA LEU A 303 -74.40 119.94 26.18
C LEU A 303 -75.84 120.47 26.02
N THR A 304 -76.85 119.59 26.14
CA THR A 304 -78.26 120.03 26.13
C THR A 304 -78.59 120.91 27.32
N GLU A 305 -78.06 120.61 28.50
CA GLU A 305 -78.26 121.42 29.71
C GLU A 305 -77.63 122.81 29.56
N VAL A 306 -76.38 122.89 29.09
CA VAL A 306 -75.71 124.15 28.73
C VAL A 306 -76.51 124.92 27.69
N GLN A 307 -77.05 124.25 26.66
CA GLN A 307 -77.90 124.90 25.65
C GLN A 307 -79.20 125.44 26.27
N THR A 308 -79.84 124.71 27.19
CA THR A 308 -81.04 125.20 27.89
C THR A 308 -80.73 126.38 28.80
N LEU A 309 -79.61 126.34 29.54
CA LEU A 309 -79.14 127.46 30.35
C LEU A 309 -78.83 128.68 29.49
N LYS A 310 -78.18 128.49 28.34
CA LYS A 310 -77.91 129.56 27.37
C LYS A 310 -79.20 130.17 26.84
N ASN A 311 -80.21 129.37 26.50
CA ASN A 311 -81.52 129.87 26.08
C ASN A 311 -82.22 130.65 27.22
N LEU A 312 -82.11 130.16 28.46
CA LEU A 312 -82.63 130.84 29.64
C LEU A 312 -81.90 132.18 29.88
N ASP A 313 -80.59 132.19 29.69
CA ASP A 313 -79.76 133.39 29.80
C ASP A 313 -80.11 134.40 28.72
N THR A 314 -80.23 133.99 27.45
CA THR A 314 -80.77 134.83 26.37
C THR A 314 -82.18 135.35 26.69
N SER A 315 -83.05 134.52 27.29
CA SER A 315 -84.36 134.97 27.75
C SER A 315 -84.27 136.01 28.86
N LYS A 316 -83.32 135.87 29.80
CA LYS A 316 -83.07 136.85 30.85
C LYS A 316 -82.47 138.13 30.27
N GLU A 317 -81.53 138.05 29.34
CA GLU A 317 -81.01 139.20 28.60
C GLU A 317 -82.11 139.95 27.85
N ASN A 318 -83.03 139.22 27.19
CA ASN A 318 -84.21 139.80 26.55
C ASN A 318 -85.14 140.48 27.55
N LEU A 319 -85.35 139.88 28.73
CA LEU A 319 -86.18 140.48 29.79
C LEU A 319 -85.51 141.71 30.40
N ILE A 320 -84.19 141.67 30.58
CA ILE A 320 -83.37 142.83 31.01
C ILE A 320 -83.46 143.93 29.94
N ALA A 321 -83.37 143.60 28.66
CA ALA A 321 -83.53 144.56 27.57
C ALA A 321 -84.93 145.20 27.58
N HIS A 322 -85.99 144.40 27.77
CA HIS A 322 -87.36 144.89 27.94
C HIS A 322 -87.50 145.81 29.15
N TYR A 323 -86.96 145.45 30.31
CA TYR A 323 -86.98 146.32 31.50
C TYR A 323 -86.13 147.57 31.33
N LYS A 324 -85.01 147.53 30.58
CA LYS A 324 -84.25 148.73 30.20
C LYS A 324 -85.07 149.65 29.30
N GLU A 325 -85.85 149.09 28.37
CA GLU A 325 -86.74 149.87 27.51
C GLU A 325 -87.89 150.51 28.30
N GLU A 326 -88.52 149.76 29.22
CA GLU A 326 -89.54 150.26 30.14
C GLU A 326 -88.99 151.33 31.08
N LEU A 327 -87.79 151.14 31.64
CA LEU A 327 -87.09 152.18 32.41
C LEU A 327 -86.84 153.41 31.54
N GLY A 328 -86.43 153.24 30.28
CA GLY A 328 -86.28 154.34 29.32
C GLY A 328 -87.59 155.10 29.09
N LYS A 329 -88.72 154.39 28.93
CA LYS A 329 -90.06 154.99 28.78
C LYS A 329 -90.51 155.73 30.04
N LEU A 330 -90.26 155.16 31.22
CA LEU A 330 -90.52 155.80 32.52
C LEU A 330 -89.65 157.04 32.74
N GLN A 331 -88.40 157.04 32.28
CA GLN A 331 -87.49 158.18 32.35
C GLN A 331 -87.95 159.33 31.44
N ILE A 332 -88.54 159.00 30.27
CA ILE A 332 -89.15 159.97 29.37
C ILE A 332 -90.46 160.52 29.96
N CYS A 333 -91.31 159.68 30.58
CA CYS A 333 -92.51 160.15 31.29
C CYS A 333 -92.19 161.05 32.51
N LEU A 334 -91.12 160.76 33.26
CA LEU A 334 -90.65 161.61 34.35
C LEU A 334 -90.18 162.98 33.83
N ALA A 335 -89.43 163.00 32.73
CA ALA A 335 -88.98 164.24 32.09
C ALA A 335 -90.15 165.11 31.57
N ASP A 336 -91.25 164.49 31.11
CA ASP A 336 -92.44 165.20 30.64
C ASP A 336 -93.32 165.75 31.80
N THR A 337 -93.23 165.16 33.00
CA THR A 337 -93.95 165.66 34.19
C THR A 337 -93.26 166.82 34.90
N GLU A 338 -91.93 166.95 34.79
CA GLU A 338 -91.18 168.03 35.46
C GLU A 338 -91.22 169.38 34.71
N LYS A 339 -91.49 169.42 33.40
CA LYS A 339 -91.58 170.70 32.65
C LYS A 339 -92.96 171.38 32.65
N LYS A 340 -93.98 170.81 33.31
CA LYS A 340 -95.30 171.45 33.49
C LYS A 340 -95.49 172.19 34.83
N LYS A 341 -94.43 172.37 35.64
CA LYS A 341 -94.47 173.23 36.84
C LYS A 341 -93.16 174.00 37.07
N LYS A 342 -92.90 175.03 36.26
CA LYS A 342 -92.57 176.39 36.72
C LYS A 342 -92.37 177.34 35.55
#